data_AF-E6YMJ7-F1
#
_entry.id   AF-E6YMJ7-F1
#
_cell.length_a   1.000
_cell.length_b   1.000
_cell.length_c   1.000
_cell.angle_alpha   90.00
_cell.angle_beta   90.00
_cell.angle_gamma   90.00
#
_symmetry.space_group_name_H-M   'P 1'
#
loop_
_entity.id
_entity.type
_entity.pdbx_description
1 polymer ?
#
loop_
_entity_poly.entity_id
_entity_poly.type
_entity_poly.pdbx_seq_one_letter_code
_entity_poly.pdbx_strand_id
1 'polypeptide(L)'
;MSKKYESVDGSTIVDNKKLNHTKAVKRSKHISSNDFDDLIGKTESLSDEGKLRVATANAQVSEENQIKSYDKLKKYELIDEKYELTDEEVSYGFIQLYRIRALRDFGDIKAGDLGGFIEDECNLSHEGNCWVGDFAQVYHKAHVSGNAKIYNNSIVCDYATVSGDTIIFGNAIVYSYAKVSGKAKVSGEASISGASEVYDAAEVYGNAQVYGNAQVYGNAQVYGNAVTCGDAEVYDNAKVYDNALVEDCKVFGNARIFDNAMVMSQAEICDSAMVYGDAEIFGSKISHNAKVYEKARILYYAKIFENARIHGKAFISDNVQVSGNAEIYGDAHVCDNAVIFGNAAVYDEAIVKNNAKVYDSAKVYGNARICEDTQVYGNAEVYDDTLIMGNIEIFGNAMIFGNAKIYHCAQIFGNAKVFEAAKVYGAAKIFEDAKISGRSIVSGNAYVYGKAQIMDNSVIYENAKIYDNAKVGYKIQVRGNVEMCGDVEIFGDIEICNNDQINKKKIRNNIKICKPKSRWRSLSL
;
A
#
# COMPACT_ATOMS: atom_id res chain seq x y z
N MET A 1 -27.81 -73.17 10.39
CA MET A 1 -28.08 -72.51 9.10
C MET A 1 -26.96 -72.95 8.15
N SER A 2 -27.07 -73.80 7.12
CA SER A 2 -27.98 -73.84 5.94
C SER A 2 -27.93 -72.56 5.11
N LYS A 3 -27.57 -72.52 3.81
CA LYS A 3 -27.10 -73.50 2.78
C LYS A 3 -26.22 -72.71 1.75
N LYS A 4 -25.17 -73.30 1.13
CA LYS A 4 -25.07 -73.76 -0.31
C LYS A 4 -25.67 -72.82 -1.37
N TYR A 5 -25.09 -72.60 -2.57
CA TYR A 5 -24.56 -73.55 -3.59
C TYR A 5 -23.30 -72.97 -4.32
N GLU A 6 -22.20 -73.72 -4.55
CA GLU A 6 -21.84 -74.63 -5.70
C GLU A 6 -21.58 -73.87 -7.03
N SER A 7 -20.44 -73.93 -7.76
CA SER A 7 -19.40 -74.93 -8.11
C SER A 7 -19.64 -75.71 -9.41
N VAL A 8 -18.75 -75.55 -10.40
CA VAL A 8 -18.36 -76.52 -11.47
C VAL A 8 -16.94 -76.09 -11.91
N ASP A 9 -15.85 -76.73 -11.47
CA ASP A 9 -15.22 -77.97 -11.96
C ASP A 9 -14.37 -77.79 -13.24
N GLY A 10 -13.20 -78.44 -13.28
CA GLY A 10 -12.15 -78.21 -14.29
C GLY A 10 -10.73 -78.34 -13.72
N SER A 11 -10.33 -79.55 -13.34
CA SER A 11 -9.07 -79.84 -12.62
C SER A 11 -7.94 -80.42 -13.50
N THR A 12 -6.69 -80.29 -13.04
CA THR A 12 -5.44 -80.98 -13.53
C THR A 12 -4.93 -80.52 -14.92
N ILE A 13 -3.64 -80.47 -15.27
CA ILE A 13 -2.35 -81.11 -14.86
C ILE A 13 -1.23 -80.03 -14.99
N VAL A 14 -0.43 -79.65 -13.97
CA VAL A 14 0.81 -80.25 -13.39
C VAL A 14 2.05 -80.32 -14.33
N ASP A 15 3.23 -80.01 -13.76
CA ASP A 15 4.61 -80.14 -14.29
C ASP A 15 5.09 -79.14 -15.39
N ASN A 16 6.37 -78.74 -15.47
CA ASN A 16 7.57 -79.14 -14.71
C ASN A 16 8.66 -78.03 -14.65
N LYS A 17 9.55 -78.13 -13.65
CA LYS A 17 10.96 -77.67 -13.53
C LYS A 17 11.49 -76.35 -14.16
N LYS A 18 12.28 -75.66 -13.31
CA LYS A 18 13.40 -74.75 -13.63
C LYS A 18 14.25 -75.21 -14.83
N LEU A 19 14.72 -74.28 -15.67
CA LEU A 19 16.16 -73.93 -15.84
C LEU A 19 16.43 -72.91 -16.97
N ASN A 20 17.33 -71.95 -16.67
CA ASN A 20 18.34 -71.35 -17.54
C ASN A 20 18.04 -70.44 -18.77
N HIS A 21 18.76 -69.30 -18.73
CA HIS A 21 19.50 -68.63 -19.80
C HIS A 21 18.87 -67.58 -20.76
N THR A 22 19.06 -66.32 -20.35
CA THR A 22 19.79 -65.22 -21.04
C THR A 22 19.28 -64.56 -22.35
N LYS A 23 19.50 -63.24 -22.37
CA LYS A 23 19.62 -62.27 -23.50
C LYS A 23 18.36 -61.55 -24.01
N ALA A 24 18.19 -60.35 -23.46
CA ALA A 24 18.22 -59.06 -24.16
C ALA A 24 17.34 -58.87 -25.43
N VAL A 25 16.32 -58.04 -25.29
CA VAL A 25 15.69 -57.30 -26.39
C VAL A 25 15.55 -55.82 -26.00
N LYS A 26 16.16 -54.92 -26.79
CA LYS A 26 15.80 -53.50 -26.81
C LYS A 26 14.56 -53.33 -27.71
N ARG A 27 13.52 -52.66 -27.22
CA ARG A 27 12.71 -51.71 -28.02
C ARG A 27 11.87 -50.82 -27.10
N SER A 28 11.67 -49.58 -27.52
CA SER A 28 11.05 -48.50 -26.75
C SER A 28 9.75 -48.00 -27.37
N LYS A 29 8.97 -47.32 -26.52
CA LYS A 29 7.73 -46.54 -26.74
C LYS A 29 6.41 -47.28 -26.57
N HIS A 30 5.62 -46.82 -25.59
CA HIS A 30 4.33 -46.19 -25.88
C HIS A 30 3.95 -45.17 -24.78
N ILE A 31 3.15 -44.18 -25.19
CA ILE A 31 2.42 -43.23 -24.34
C ILE A 31 0.92 -43.47 -24.58
N SER A 32 0.11 -43.22 -23.56
CA SER A 32 -1.36 -43.07 -23.62
C SER A 32 -1.76 -42.04 -22.54
N SER A 33 -2.85 -41.29 -22.59
CA SER A 33 -3.80 -40.76 -23.59
C SER A 33 -5.03 -40.29 -22.79
N ASN A 34 -5.89 -39.48 -23.42
CA ASN A 34 -7.22 -38.99 -22.98
C ASN A 34 -7.13 -37.61 -22.30
N ASP A 35 -7.88 -36.58 -22.70
CA ASP A 35 -9.30 -36.58 -23.13
C ASP A 35 -9.59 -35.87 -24.47
N PHE A 36 -10.86 -35.92 -24.90
CA PHE A 36 -11.38 -35.52 -26.21
C PHE A 36 -12.41 -34.37 -26.08
N ASP A 37 -12.62 -33.65 -27.19
CA ASP A 37 -13.70 -32.68 -27.45
C ASP A 37 -13.85 -31.45 -26.52
N ASP A 38 -13.39 -30.28 -26.98
CA ASP A 38 -14.30 -29.19 -27.36
C ASP A 38 -13.63 -28.12 -28.28
N LEU A 39 -14.46 -27.29 -28.94
CA LEU A 39 -14.13 -26.17 -29.86
C LEU A 39 -13.46 -26.48 -31.22
N ILE A 40 -14.32 -26.79 -32.20
CA ILE A 40 -14.13 -26.34 -33.60
C ILE A 40 -14.75 -24.93 -33.73
N GLY A 41 -14.02 -23.94 -34.23
CA GLY A 41 -14.61 -22.62 -34.54
C GLY A 41 -13.68 -21.58 -35.17
N LYS A 42 -13.95 -21.27 -36.44
CA LYS A 42 -13.42 -20.15 -37.26
C LYS A 42 -11.96 -20.21 -37.73
N THR A 43 -11.81 -20.65 -38.98
CA THR A 43 -10.74 -20.20 -39.88
C THR A 43 -11.13 -18.87 -40.54
N GLU A 44 -10.31 -17.82 -40.42
CA GLU A 44 -10.31 -16.68 -41.35
C GLU A 44 -8.87 -16.29 -41.72
N SER A 45 -8.54 -16.55 -43.01
CA SER A 45 -7.64 -15.84 -43.93
C SER A 45 -6.18 -15.46 -43.59
N LEU A 46 -5.43 -15.32 -44.70
CA LEU A 46 -4.08 -14.74 -44.88
C LEU A 46 -2.90 -15.71 -44.61
N SER A 47 -1.91 -15.91 -45.48
CA SER A 47 -1.69 -15.85 -46.95
C SER A 47 -0.17 -15.94 -47.16
N ASP A 48 0.26 -16.61 -48.22
CA ASP A 48 1.59 -16.48 -48.85
C ASP A 48 2.85 -17.02 -48.12
N GLU A 49 2.96 -18.37 -48.04
CA GLU A 49 4.28 -19.03 -48.11
C GLU A 49 4.55 -19.59 -49.51
N GLY A 50 5.32 -18.84 -50.30
CA GLY A 50 5.76 -19.26 -51.63
C GLY A 50 7.18 -19.82 -51.64
N LYS A 51 7.30 -21.11 -51.98
CA LYS A 51 8.51 -21.85 -52.47
C LYS A 51 9.38 -22.55 -51.41
N LEU A 52 8.97 -23.75 -51.03
CA LEU A 52 9.90 -24.88 -50.86
C LEU A 52 9.63 -25.92 -51.95
N ARG A 53 10.54 -26.07 -52.92
CA ARG A 53 10.44 -27.13 -53.96
C ARG A 53 11.37 -28.29 -53.60
N VAL A 54 10.79 -29.36 -53.08
CA VAL A 54 11.46 -30.65 -52.91
C VAL A 54 11.70 -31.29 -54.28
N ALA A 55 12.91 -31.78 -54.52
CA ALA A 55 13.24 -32.62 -55.67
C ALA A 55 13.78 -33.97 -55.18
N THR A 56 12.87 -34.95 -55.05
CA THR A 56 13.21 -36.33 -54.71
C THR A 56 13.73 -37.06 -55.95
N ALA A 57 14.88 -37.73 -55.84
CA ALA A 57 15.37 -38.65 -56.87
C ALA A 57 15.64 -40.04 -56.25
N ASN A 58 15.15 -41.08 -56.92
CA ASN A 58 15.15 -42.46 -56.41
C ASN A 58 16.54 -43.12 -56.49
N ALA A 59 16.85 -43.96 -55.50
CA ALA A 59 17.74 -45.12 -55.68
C ALA A 59 17.34 -46.25 -54.72
N GLN A 60 17.06 -47.45 -55.24
CA GLN A 60 16.91 -48.68 -54.47
C GLN A 60 18.21 -49.51 -54.54
N VAL A 61 18.65 -50.01 -53.38
CA VAL A 61 19.34 -51.30 -53.16
C VAL A 61 20.50 -51.70 -54.09
N SER A 62 21.74 -51.71 -53.58
CA SER A 62 22.50 -52.97 -53.33
C SER A 62 23.91 -52.75 -52.76
N GLU A 63 24.23 -53.54 -51.73
CA GLU A 63 25.52 -54.07 -51.24
C GLU A 63 26.90 -53.35 -51.36
N GLU A 64 27.59 -53.39 -50.22
CA GLU A 64 29.04 -53.55 -49.99
C GLU A 64 30.08 -52.44 -50.25
N ASN A 65 30.91 -52.25 -49.22
CA ASN A 65 32.32 -51.84 -49.25
C ASN A 65 32.72 -50.51 -49.92
N GLN A 66 32.67 -49.41 -49.14
CA GLN A 66 33.89 -48.65 -48.78
C GLN A 66 33.63 -47.50 -47.78
N ILE A 67 34.04 -47.68 -46.51
CA ILE A 67 34.18 -46.57 -45.57
C ILE A 67 35.53 -45.88 -45.83
N LYS A 68 35.56 -44.91 -46.75
CA LYS A 68 36.63 -43.89 -46.86
C LYS A 68 36.06 -42.57 -47.38
N SER A 69 36.59 -41.47 -46.83
CA SER A 69 36.44 -40.08 -47.31
C SER A 69 35.06 -39.41 -47.15
N TYR A 70 34.78 -38.85 -45.98
CA TYR A 70 33.93 -37.65 -45.84
C TYR A 70 34.52 -36.56 -44.91
N ASP A 71 35.84 -36.58 -44.65
CA ASP A 71 36.56 -35.55 -43.86
C ASP A 71 36.90 -34.26 -44.65
N LYS A 72 36.39 -34.08 -45.88
CA LYS A 72 36.71 -32.93 -46.75
C LYS A 72 35.52 -32.42 -47.57
N LEU A 73 34.41 -32.12 -46.92
CA LEU A 73 33.39 -31.22 -47.47
C LEU A 73 33.03 -30.14 -46.44
N LYS A 74 33.83 -29.07 -46.43
CA LYS A 74 33.53 -27.80 -45.77
C LYS A 74 32.17 -27.31 -46.26
N LYS A 75 31.14 -27.39 -45.42
CA LYS A 75 29.87 -26.69 -45.64
C LYS A 75 30.09 -25.21 -45.35
N TYR A 76 30.69 -24.50 -46.30
CA TYR A 76 30.77 -23.04 -46.31
C TYR A 76 29.36 -22.47 -46.56
N GLU A 77 28.56 -22.39 -45.51
CA GLU A 77 27.91 -21.11 -45.22
C GLU A 77 28.98 -20.28 -44.53
N LEU A 78 29.31 -19.11 -45.09
CA LEU A 78 30.11 -18.11 -44.40
C LEU A 78 29.26 -17.64 -43.22
N ILE A 79 29.61 -18.05 -42.01
CA ILE A 79 29.10 -17.41 -40.80
C ILE A 79 29.66 -15.99 -40.85
N ASP A 80 28.78 -15.00 -40.95
CA ASP A 80 29.14 -13.58 -40.96
C ASP A 80 29.41 -13.13 -39.51
N GLU A 81 30.43 -13.75 -38.92
CA GLU A 81 30.84 -13.61 -37.52
C GLU A 81 31.02 -12.13 -37.19
N LYS A 82 30.31 -11.66 -36.17
CA LYS A 82 30.31 -10.25 -35.79
C LYS A 82 31.62 -9.84 -35.09
N TYR A 83 32.20 -10.77 -34.34
CA TYR A 83 33.39 -10.58 -33.52
C TYR A 83 34.12 -11.92 -33.34
N GLU A 84 35.38 -11.86 -32.93
CA GLU A 84 36.18 -13.01 -32.49
C GLU A 84 36.65 -12.81 -31.04
N LEU A 85 37.01 -13.91 -30.36
CA LEU A 85 37.77 -13.89 -29.10
C LEU A 85 39.27 -13.78 -29.43
N THR A 86 40.01 -12.98 -28.68
CA THR A 86 41.47 -12.79 -28.87
C THR A 86 42.29 -13.38 -27.74
N ASP A 87 43.61 -13.48 -27.94
CA ASP A 87 44.59 -13.96 -26.93
C ASP A 87 44.82 -12.98 -25.76
N GLU A 88 44.12 -11.83 -25.71
CA GLU A 88 44.15 -10.93 -24.54
C GLU A 88 43.11 -11.40 -23.52
N GLU A 89 43.59 -11.86 -22.36
CA GLU A 89 42.76 -12.58 -21.39
C GLU A 89 42.83 -11.99 -19.98
N VAL A 90 41.76 -12.16 -19.20
CA VAL A 90 41.69 -11.82 -17.78
C VAL A 90 41.15 -13.01 -16.99
N SER A 91 41.86 -13.39 -15.91
CA SER A 91 41.54 -14.54 -15.07
C SER A 91 41.08 -14.13 -13.67
N TYR A 92 39.97 -14.70 -13.19
CA TYR A 92 39.53 -14.58 -11.80
C TYR A 92 39.20 -15.96 -11.21
N GLY A 93 40.16 -16.53 -10.49
CA GLY A 93 40.01 -17.86 -9.87
C GLY A 93 39.91 -18.98 -10.93
N PHE A 94 38.69 -19.40 -11.26
CA PHE A 94 38.39 -20.42 -12.26
C PHE A 94 37.76 -19.85 -13.54
N ILE A 95 37.46 -18.55 -13.58
CA ILE A 95 36.84 -17.87 -14.71
C ILE A 95 37.95 -17.31 -15.60
N GLN A 96 37.87 -17.59 -16.90
CA GLN A 96 38.76 -17.07 -17.93
C GLN A 96 37.93 -16.23 -18.92
N LEU A 97 38.28 -14.96 -19.10
CA LEU A 97 37.59 -14.06 -20.02
C LEU A 97 38.53 -13.62 -21.13
N TYR A 98 38.02 -13.55 -22.36
CA TYR A 98 38.76 -13.18 -23.56
C TYR A 98 38.27 -11.83 -24.09
N ARG A 99 39.21 -10.95 -24.46
CA ARG A 99 38.93 -9.66 -25.09
C ARG A 99 38.32 -9.91 -26.47
N ILE A 100 37.17 -9.28 -26.76
CA ILE A 100 36.52 -9.41 -28.07
C ILE A 100 37.07 -8.39 -29.08
N ARG A 101 37.11 -8.77 -30.37
CA ARG A 101 37.46 -7.88 -31.48
C ARG A 101 36.42 -7.95 -32.60
N ALA A 102 35.94 -6.80 -33.07
CA ALA A 102 34.96 -6.73 -34.14
C ALA A 102 35.56 -7.16 -35.49
N LEU A 103 34.86 -8.03 -36.23
CA LEU A 103 35.31 -8.55 -37.52
C LEU A 103 34.77 -7.75 -38.72
N ARG A 104 33.72 -6.94 -38.50
CA ARG A 104 33.02 -6.14 -39.52
C ARG A 104 32.39 -4.90 -38.90
N ASP A 105 31.99 -3.96 -39.75
CA ASP A 105 31.21 -2.78 -39.34
C ASP A 105 29.75 -3.16 -39.02
N PHE A 106 29.24 -2.70 -37.87
CA PHE A 106 27.82 -2.80 -37.49
C PHE A 106 27.46 -1.70 -36.47
N GLY A 107 26.26 -1.12 -36.58
CA GLY A 107 25.87 0.03 -35.75
C GLY A 107 26.89 1.17 -35.83
N ASP A 108 27.49 1.49 -34.68
CA ASP A 108 28.58 2.44 -34.47
C ASP A 108 29.98 1.79 -34.32
N ILE A 109 30.06 0.45 -34.32
CA ILE A 109 31.31 -0.32 -34.18
C ILE A 109 31.97 -0.55 -35.55
N LYS A 110 33.31 -0.51 -35.59
CA LYS A 110 34.13 -0.69 -36.79
C LYS A 110 34.94 -1.98 -36.76
N ALA A 111 35.19 -2.52 -37.95
CA ALA A 111 36.06 -3.69 -38.10
C ALA A 111 37.46 -3.41 -37.50
N GLY A 112 37.89 -4.27 -36.58
CA GLY A 112 39.13 -4.13 -35.82
C GLY A 112 39.00 -3.48 -34.44
N ASP A 113 37.84 -2.91 -34.08
CA ASP A 113 37.60 -2.33 -32.75
C ASP A 113 37.67 -3.41 -31.66
N LEU A 114 38.32 -3.07 -30.53
CA LEU A 114 38.40 -3.94 -29.35
C LEU A 114 37.24 -3.64 -28.39
N GLY A 115 36.40 -4.65 -28.13
CA GLY A 115 35.33 -4.59 -27.14
C GLY A 115 35.82 -4.96 -25.74
N GLY A 116 34.91 -5.27 -24.82
CA GLY A 116 35.23 -5.76 -23.47
C GLY A 116 35.61 -7.25 -23.47
N PHE A 117 35.32 -7.94 -22.36
CA PHE A 117 35.72 -9.33 -22.13
C PHE A 117 34.50 -10.26 -21.96
N ILE A 118 34.53 -11.44 -22.59
CA ILE A 118 33.51 -12.48 -22.40
C ILE A 118 34.11 -13.86 -22.13
N GLU A 119 33.40 -14.75 -21.44
CA GLU A 119 33.89 -16.12 -21.15
C GLU A 119 33.81 -17.03 -22.38
N ASP A 120 32.66 -17.05 -23.07
CA ASP A 120 32.45 -17.82 -24.30
C ASP A 120 31.44 -17.13 -25.25
N GLU A 121 31.38 -17.57 -26.51
CA GLU A 121 30.51 -16.99 -27.55
C GLU A 121 29.01 -16.99 -27.19
N CYS A 122 28.56 -17.84 -26.27
CA CYS A 122 27.17 -17.82 -25.79
C CYS A 122 26.85 -16.57 -24.96
N ASN A 123 27.85 -15.81 -24.50
CA ASN A 123 27.63 -14.60 -23.71
C ASN A 123 27.20 -13.39 -24.54
N LEU A 124 27.54 -13.33 -25.83
CA LEU A 124 27.23 -12.19 -26.70
C LEU A 124 26.75 -12.67 -28.08
N SER A 125 25.50 -12.37 -28.44
CA SER A 125 24.94 -12.80 -29.73
C SER A 125 25.70 -12.20 -30.92
N HIS A 126 25.93 -13.00 -31.96
CA HIS A 126 26.41 -12.50 -33.25
C HIS A 126 25.31 -11.76 -34.05
N GLU A 127 24.04 -11.87 -33.65
CA GLU A 127 22.93 -11.14 -34.25
C GLU A 127 22.75 -9.74 -33.62
N GLY A 128 22.11 -8.84 -34.38
CA GLY A 128 21.85 -7.45 -33.97
C GLY A 128 23.11 -6.63 -33.67
N ASN A 129 22.91 -5.41 -33.16
CA ASN A 129 24.00 -4.47 -32.87
C ASN A 129 24.52 -4.54 -31.43
N CYS A 130 24.17 -5.58 -30.67
CA CYS A 130 24.62 -5.71 -29.28
C CYS A 130 26.15 -5.81 -29.18
N TRP A 131 26.71 -5.18 -28.13
CA TRP A 131 28.15 -5.03 -27.95
C TRP A 131 28.54 -4.92 -26.46
N VAL A 132 29.70 -5.50 -26.14
CA VAL A 132 30.39 -5.31 -24.85
C VAL A 132 31.65 -4.50 -25.15
N GLY A 133 31.85 -3.36 -24.50
CA GLY A 133 32.95 -2.43 -24.72
C GLY A 133 33.82 -2.16 -23.49
N ASP A 134 34.84 -1.31 -23.67
CA ASP A 134 35.76 -0.83 -22.63
C ASP A 134 36.41 -1.95 -21.80
N PHE A 135 36.03 -2.11 -20.53
CA PHE A 135 36.48 -3.15 -19.61
C PHE A 135 35.30 -3.98 -19.08
N ALA A 136 34.13 -3.88 -19.71
CA ALA A 136 32.93 -4.59 -19.28
C ALA A 136 33.11 -6.10 -19.44
N GLN A 137 32.49 -6.86 -18.54
CA GLN A 137 32.68 -8.31 -18.43
C GLN A 137 31.34 -9.05 -18.51
N VAL A 138 31.24 -10.05 -19.38
CA VAL A 138 30.04 -10.91 -19.48
C VAL A 138 30.42 -12.39 -19.39
N TYR A 139 29.91 -13.11 -18.40
CA TYR A 139 30.39 -14.47 -18.10
C TYR A 139 29.34 -15.40 -17.45
N HIS A 140 29.74 -16.64 -17.15
CA HIS A 140 28.88 -17.77 -16.78
C HIS A 140 27.86 -18.11 -17.88
N LYS A 141 26.56 -17.97 -17.58
CA LYS A 141 25.43 -18.18 -18.51
C LYS A 141 24.66 -16.87 -18.73
N ALA A 142 25.27 -15.72 -18.44
CA ALA A 142 24.74 -14.45 -18.89
C ALA A 142 24.70 -14.36 -20.42
N HIS A 143 23.72 -13.65 -20.97
CA HIS A 143 23.54 -13.50 -22.42
C HIS A 143 23.14 -12.07 -22.80
N VAL A 144 23.88 -11.48 -23.73
CA VAL A 144 23.65 -10.14 -24.29
C VAL A 144 23.23 -10.23 -25.76
N SER A 145 22.11 -9.60 -26.11
CA SER A 145 21.46 -9.75 -27.42
C SER A 145 20.76 -8.47 -27.92
N GLY A 146 20.22 -8.50 -29.14
CA GLY A 146 19.51 -7.35 -29.73
C GLY A 146 20.47 -6.22 -30.10
N ASN A 147 20.23 -5.03 -29.58
CA ASN A 147 21.08 -3.84 -29.72
C ASN A 147 21.71 -3.43 -28.37
N ALA A 148 21.68 -4.31 -27.35
CA ALA A 148 22.10 -3.97 -26.00
C ALA A 148 23.59 -3.65 -25.91
N LYS A 149 23.93 -2.62 -25.13
CA LYS A 149 25.28 -2.05 -25.04
C LYS A 149 25.78 -2.03 -23.61
N ILE A 150 26.90 -2.70 -23.36
CA ILE A 150 27.54 -2.81 -22.04
C ILE A 150 28.92 -2.13 -22.10
N TYR A 151 29.20 -1.17 -21.22
CA TYR A 151 30.40 -0.32 -21.28
C TYR A 151 31.08 -0.11 -19.91
N ASN A 152 32.19 0.64 -19.90
CA ASN A 152 33.03 0.94 -18.74
C ASN A 152 33.49 -0.31 -17.98
N ASN A 153 33.21 -0.43 -16.68
CA ASN A 153 33.60 -1.55 -15.82
C ASN A 153 32.37 -2.43 -15.45
N SER A 154 31.28 -2.34 -16.21
CA SER A 154 30.04 -3.05 -15.90
C SER A 154 30.18 -4.56 -16.00
N ILE A 155 29.46 -5.29 -15.15
CA ILE A 155 29.50 -6.75 -15.07
C ILE A 155 28.10 -7.32 -15.34
N VAL A 156 28.01 -8.32 -16.22
CA VAL A 156 26.78 -9.10 -16.45
C VAL A 156 27.10 -10.59 -16.31
N CYS A 157 26.56 -11.27 -15.31
CA CYS A 157 26.98 -12.65 -14.99
C CYS A 157 25.86 -13.58 -14.49
N ASP A 158 26.25 -14.79 -14.08
CA ASP A 158 25.39 -15.90 -13.68
C ASP A 158 24.40 -16.36 -14.77
N TYR A 159 23.13 -16.00 -14.69
CA TYR A 159 22.08 -16.32 -15.67
C TYR A 159 21.39 -15.04 -16.20
N ALA A 160 22.01 -13.87 -16.00
CA ALA A 160 21.42 -12.59 -16.36
C ALA A 160 21.22 -12.44 -17.88
N THR A 161 20.07 -11.90 -18.30
CA THR A 161 19.78 -11.66 -19.72
C THR A 161 19.66 -10.17 -19.99
N VAL A 162 20.43 -9.66 -20.95
CA VAL A 162 20.36 -8.25 -21.38
C VAL A 162 20.02 -8.18 -22.87
N SER A 163 18.99 -7.41 -23.22
CA SER A 163 18.43 -7.40 -24.60
C SER A 163 17.81 -6.06 -24.99
N GLY A 164 17.20 -5.96 -26.17
CA GLY A 164 16.61 -4.72 -26.67
C GLY A 164 17.66 -3.66 -27.03
N ASP A 165 17.32 -2.40 -26.82
CA ASP A 165 18.18 -1.20 -26.93
C ASP A 165 18.76 -0.78 -25.56
N THR A 166 18.92 -1.72 -24.61
CA THR A 166 19.41 -1.47 -23.24
C THR A 166 20.82 -0.87 -23.24
N ILE A 167 21.12 0.03 -22.29
CA ILE A 167 22.47 0.57 -22.06
C ILE A 167 22.90 0.37 -20.61
N ILE A 168 24.00 -0.36 -20.38
CA ILE A 168 24.60 -0.59 -19.07
C ILE A 168 26.02 0.00 -19.06
N PHE A 169 26.33 0.85 -18.08
CA PHE A 169 27.63 1.56 -18.05
C PHE A 169 28.07 1.95 -16.62
N GLY A 170 29.26 2.55 -16.48
CA GLY A 170 29.86 2.85 -15.17
C GLY A 170 30.45 1.60 -14.50
N ASN A 171 30.01 1.28 -13.28
CA ASN A 171 30.40 0.11 -12.48
C ASN A 171 29.18 -0.80 -12.19
N ALA A 172 28.10 -0.68 -12.98
CA ALA A 172 26.84 -1.39 -12.73
C ALA A 172 26.99 -2.92 -12.86
N ILE A 173 26.25 -3.66 -12.03
CA ILE A 173 26.31 -5.14 -11.97
C ILE A 173 24.91 -5.72 -12.18
N VAL A 174 24.78 -6.68 -13.11
CA VAL A 174 23.55 -7.44 -13.35
C VAL A 174 23.86 -8.94 -13.25
N TYR A 175 23.23 -9.65 -12.32
CA TYR A 175 23.61 -11.03 -12.02
C TYR A 175 22.41 -11.88 -11.54
N SER A 176 22.65 -13.09 -11.05
CA SER A 176 21.60 -14.08 -10.78
C SER A 176 20.73 -14.34 -12.03
N TYR A 177 19.40 -14.26 -11.95
CA TYR A 177 18.44 -14.47 -13.05
C TYR A 177 17.83 -13.15 -13.56
N ALA A 178 18.46 -12.00 -13.27
CA ALA A 178 17.95 -10.69 -13.62
C ALA A 178 17.79 -10.51 -15.14
N LYS A 179 16.74 -9.78 -15.55
CA LYS A 179 16.51 -9.44 -16.95
C LYS A 179 16.51 -7.93 -17.13
N VAL A 180 17.26 -7.43 -18.11
CA VAL A 180 17.22 -6.03 -18.51
C VAL A 180 16.91 -5.94 -20.01
N SER A 181 15.89 -5.17 -20.38
CA SER A 181 15.41 -5.12 -21.77
C SER A 181 14.78 -3.78 -22.16
N GLY A 182 14.15 -3.70 -23.34
CA GLY A 182 13.57 -2.46 -23.84
C GLY A 182 14.65 -1.43 -24.16
N LYS A 183 14.49 -0.21 -23.66
CA LYS A 183 15.41 0.94 -23.71
C LYS A 183 15.98 1.27 -22.33
N ALA A 184 15.98 0.30 -21.41
CA ALA A 184 16.36 0.52 -20.02
C ALA A 184 17.82 0.98 -19.90
N LYS A 185 18.12 1.73 -18.84
CA LYS A 185 19.49 2.16 -18.53
C LYS A 185 19.89 1.76 -17.12
N VAL A 186 21.10 1.24 -16.98
CA VAL A 186 21.66 0.85 -15.68
C VAL A 186 23.05 1.48 -15.54
N SER A 187 23.31 2.23 -14.46
CA SER A 187 24.58 2.96 -14.34
C SER A 187 25.02 3.29 -12.91
N GLY A 188 26.22 3.87 -12.75
CA GLY A 188 26.81 4.10 -11.44
C GLY A 188 27.34 2.81 -10.83
N GLU A 189 27.06 2.56 -9.56
CA GLU A 189 27.31 1.32 -8.81
C GLU A 189 26.02 0.50 -8.63
N ALA A 190 25.01 0.70 -9.50
CA ALA A 190 23.71 0.06 -9.39
C ALA A 190 23.80 -1.47 -9.58
N SER A 191 22.99 -2.19 -8.81
CA SER A 191 22.99 -3.65 -8.73
C SER A 191 21.59 -4.22 -9.02
N ILE A 192 21.48 -5.12 -10.00
CA ILE A 192 20.22 -5.80 -10.38
C ILE A 192 20.40 -7.32 -10.25
N SER A 193 19.56 -8.00 -9.47
CA SER A 193 19.73 -9.43 -9.16
C SER A 193 18.45 -10.18 -8.76
N GLY A 194 18.57 -11.42 -8.26
CA GLY A 194 17.41 -12.30 -8.11
C GLY A 194 16.79 -12.65 -9.46
N ALA A 195 15.46 -12.64 -9.55
CA ALA A 195 14.67 -12.78 -10.77
C ALA A 195 14.01 -11.45 -11.19
N SER A 196 14.58 -10.30 -10.78
CA SER A 196 14.03 -8.98 -11.08
C SER A 196 14.07 -8.63 -12.57
N GLU A 197 13.13 -7.80 -13.02
CA GLU A 197 13.05 -7.34 -14.42
C GLU A 197 13.08 -5.81 -14.51
N VAL A 198 13.97 -5.26 -15.36
CA VAL A 198 14.05 -3.82 -15.64
C VAL A 198 13.89 -3.60 -17.14
N TYR A 199 12.82 -2.91 -17.55
CA TYR A 199 12.46 -2.81 -18.98
C TYR A 199 11.80 -1.48 -19.36
N ASP A 200 11.25 -1.41 -20.58
CA ASP A 200 10.80 -0.17 -21.22
C ASP A 200 11.88 0.91 -21.20
N ALA A 201 11.61 2.14 -20.75
CA ALA A 201 12.56 3.23 -20.64
C ALA A 201 12.99 3.49 -19.18
N ALA A 202 12.91 2.48 -18.31
CA ALA A 202 13.30 2.59 -16.91
C ALA A 202 14.80 2.91 -16.73
N GLU A 203 15.14 3.66 -15.69
CA GLU A 203 16.52 4.02 -15.35
C GLU A 203 16.86 3.65 -13.90
N VAL A 204 17.88 2.83 -13.72
CA VAL A 204 18.41 2.43 -12.40
C VAL A 204 19.84 2.94 -12.27
N TYR A 205 20.14 3.81 -11.30
CA TYR A 205 21.45 4.46 -11.23
C TYR A 205 21.90 4.90 -9.83
N GLY A 206 23.15 5.37 -9.70
CA GLY A 206 23.76 5.62 -8.39
C GLY A 206 24.17 4.30 -7.74
N ASN A 207 23.84 4.09 -6.47
CA ASN A 207 24.10 2.86 -5.71
C ASN A 207 22.82 2.01 -5.54
N ALA A 208 21.81 2.23 -6.38
CA ALA A 208 20.49 1.61 -6.24
C ALA A 208 20.53 0.09 -6.39
N GLN A 209 19.66 -0.60 -5.66
CA GLN A 209 19.56 -2.05 -5.66
C GLN A 209 18.15 -2.50 -6.07
N VAL A 210 18.07 -3.38 -7.06
CA VAL A 210 16.82 -4.02 -7.50
C VAL A 210 17.01 -5.53 -7.43
N TYR A 211 16.23 -6.22 -6.60
CA TYR A 211 16.38 -7.68 -6.43
C TYR A 211 15.07 -8.39 -6.06
N GLY A 212 15.12 -9.70 -5.83
CA GLY A 212 13.93 -10.51 -5.58
C GLY A 212 13.20 -10.80 -6.89
N ASN A 213 11.90 -10.52 -6.96
CA ASN A 213 11.09 -10.58 -8.18
C ASN A 213 10.71 -9.18 -8.69
N ALA A 214 11.36 -8.12 -8.17
CA ALA A 214 10.96 -6.73 -8.39
C ALA A 214 10.96 -6.35 -9.88
N GLN A 215 10.01 -5.50 -10.28
CA GLN A 215 9.85 -5.02 -11.64
C GLN A 215 9.95 -3.49 -11.71
N VAL A 216 10.80 -2.98 -12.61
CA VAL A 216 10.96 -1.53 -12.85
C VAL A 216 10.77 -1.25 -14.33
N TYR A 217 9.71 -0.53 -14.71
CA TYR A 217 9.30 -0.36 -16.12
C TYR A 217 8.63 0.98 -16.41
N GLY A 218 8.06 1.15 -17.62
CA GLY A 218 7.63 2.46 -18.10
C GLY A 218 8.82 3.43 -18.27
N ASN A 219 8.73 4.61 -17.65
CA ASN A 219 9.81 5.60 -17.50
C ASN A 219 10.25 5.74 -16.03
N ALA A 220 10.06 4.71 -15.20
CA ALA A 220 10.39 4.76 -13.78
C ALA A 220 11.88 5.00 -13.52
N GLN A 221 12.20 5.66 -12.40
CA GLN A 221 13.58 5.93 -12.00
C GLN A 221 13.85 5.45 -10.57
N VAL A 222 14.85 4.59 -10.40
CA VAL A 222 15.32 4.10 -9.08
C VAL A 222 16.78 4.52 -8.90
N TYR A 223 17.07 5.38 -7.92
CA TYR A 223 18.42 5.94 -7.78
C TYR A 223 18.87 6.31 -6.37
N GLY A 224 20.06 6.87 -6.20
CA GLY A 224 20.65 7.11 -4.88
C GLY A 224 21.13 5.80 -4.27
N ASN A 225 20.76 5.51 -3.02
CA ASN A 225 20.94 4.22 -2.34
C ASN A 225 19.63 3.42 -2.26
N ALA A 226 18.62 3.75 -3.09
CA ALA A 226 17.29 3.15 -2.98
C ALA A 226 17.29 1.63 -3.20
N VAL A 227 16.40 0.95 -2.49
CA VAL A 227 16.22 -0.50 -2.56
C VAL A 227 14.80 -0.82 -3.02
N THR A 228 14.68 -1.60 -4.10
CA THR A 228 13.42 -2.16 -4.59
C THR A 228 13.51 -3.68 -4.59
N CYS A 229 12.68 -4.36 -3.79
CA CYS A 229 12.80 -5.81 -3.60
C CYS A 229 11.47 -6.54 -3.38
N GLY A 230 11.54 -7.85 -3.15
CA GLY A 230 10.35 -8.71 -3.04
C GLY A 230 9.59 -8.76 -4.37
N ASP A 231 8.26 -8.71 -4.31
CA ASP A 231 7.35 -8.62 -5.46
C ASP A 231 6.98 -7.15 -5.81
N ALA A 232 7.87 -6.18 -5.55
CA ALA A 232 7.59 -4.75 -5.79
C ALA A 232 7.52 -4.38 -7.29
N GLU A 233 6.56 -3.52 -7.65
CA GLU A 233 6.40 -2.96 -9.01
C GLU A 233 6.55 -1.44 -8.98
N VAL A 234 7.49 -0.90 -9.77
CA VAL A 234 7.74 0.55 -9.90
C VAL A 234 7.62 0.95 -11.38
N TYR A 235 6.62 1.75 -11.74
CA TYR A 235 6.29 2.01 -13.15
C TYR A 235 5.74 3.42 -13.45
N ASP A 236 5.25 3.62 -14.67
CA ASP A 236 4.88 4.93 -15.25
C ASP A 236 6.04 5.93 -15.21
N ASN A 237 5.97 7.00 -14.42
CA ASN A 237 7.03 7.98 -14.19
C ASN A 237 7.40 8.06 -12.70
N ALA A 238 7.14 6.98 -11.93
CA ALA A 238 7.44 6.90 -10.51
C ALA A 238 8.94 7.06 -10.23
N LYS A 239 9.27 7.60 -9.06
CA LYS A 239 10.65 7.80 -8.61
C LYS A 239 10.86 7.26 -7.21
N VAL A 240 11.86 6.41 -7.04
CA VAL A 240 12.30 5.87 -5.75
C VAL A 240 13.78 6.25 -5.58
N TYR A 241 14.12 7.05 -4.57
CA TYR A 241 15.47 7.58 -4.44
C TYR A 241 15.95 7.83 -3.00
N ASP A 242 17.15 8.40 -2.87
CA ASP A 242 17.88 8.54 -1.61
C ASP A 242 18.07 7.19 -0.91
N ASN A 243 17.59 6.98 0.32
CA ASN A 243 17.68 5.69 1.03
C ASN A 243 16.32 4.96 1.11
N ALA A 244 15.38 5.28 0.21
CA ALA A 244 14.04 4.69 0.23
C ALA A 244 14.04 3.16 0.06
N LEU A 245 13.16 2.49 0.80
CA LEU A 245 12.90 1.05 0.70
C LEU A 245 11.49 0.79 0.18
N VAL A 246 11.39 -0.06 -0.85
CA VAL A 246 10.16 -0.44 -1.54
C VAL A 246 10.12 -1.97 -1.67
N GLU A 247 9.23 -2.64 -0.94
CA GLU A 247 9.18 -4.12 -0.87
C GLU A 247 7.73 -4.66 -0.93
N ASP A 248 7.45 -5.60 -1.84
CA ASP A 248 6.13 -6.21 -2.01
C ASP A 248 4.97 -5.21 -2.24
N CYS A 249 5.22 -4.08 -2.93
CA CYS A 249 4.24 -2.99 -3.10
C CYS A 249 4.26 -2.35 -4.50
N LYS A 250 3.26 -1.53 -4.83
CA LYS A 250 3.12 -0.87 -6.14
C LYS A 250 3.35 0.63 -6.07
N VAL A 251 4.19 1.17 -6.95
CA VAL A 251 4.56 2.60 -7.02
C VAL A 251 4.45 3.09 -8.47
N PHE A 252 3.51 3.99 -8.76
CA PHE A 252 3.16 4.35 -10.15
C PHE A 252 2.63 5.77 -10.35
N GLY A 253 2.19 6.10 -11.56
CA GLY A 253 1.90 7.47 -11.98
C GLY A 253 3.17 8.35 -11.98
N ASN A 254 3.17 9.41 -11.18
CA ASN A 254 4.30 10.31 -10.93
C ASN A 254 4.71 10.29 -9.43
N ALA A 255 4.35 9.22 -8.70
CA ALA A 255 4.63 9.05 -7.29
C ALA A 255 6.12 9.17 -6.95
N ARG A 256 6.43 9.65 -5.74
CA ARG A 256 7.81 9.83 -5.26
C ARG A 256 8.00 9.26 -3.86
N ILE A 257 9.00 8.40 -3.71
CA ILE A 257 9.43 7.83 -2.44
C ILE A 257 10.91 8.16 -2.26
N PHE A 258 11.28 8.86 -1.17
CA PHE A 258 12.64 9.36 -0.98
C PHE A 258 13.01 9.60 0.50
N ASP A 259 14.13 10.26 0.76
CA ASP A 259 14.80 10.30 2.07
C ASP A 259 15.04 8.88 2.63
N ASN A 260 14.45 8.52 3.78
CA ASN A 260 14.54 7.20 4.40
C ASN A 260 13.17 6.47 4.41
N ALA A 261 12.24 6.87 3.53
CA ALA A 261 10.88 6.34 3.53
C ALA A 261 10.83 4.83 3.25
N MET A 262 9.93 4.15 3.95
CA MET A 262 9.70 2.72 3.87
C MET A 262 8.27 2.44 3.40
N VAL A 263 8.12 1.77 2.26
CA VAL A 263 6.82 1.43 1.68
C VAL A 263 6.78 -0.07 1.40
N MET A 264 5.87 -0.79 2.05
CA MET A 264 5.91 -2.24 2.12
C MET A 264 4.53 -2.92 2.11
N SER A 265 4.54 -4.24 1.93
CA SER A 265 3.44 -5.15 2.31
C SER A 265 2.11 -4.88 1.61
N GLN A 266 2.11 -4.85 0.28
CA GLN A 266 0.96 -4.58 -0.60
C GLN A 266 0.42 -3.14 -0.53
N ALA A 267 1.26 -2.18 -0.13
CA ALA A 267 0.94 -0.76 -0.26
C ALA A 267 0.81 -0.32 -1.74
N GLU A 268 0.04 0.73 -1.98
CA GLU A 268 -0.12 1.37 -3.30
C GLU A 268 0.17 2.87 -3.21
N ILE A 269 1.21 3.35 -3.88
CA ILE A 269 1.55 4.78 -3.97
C ILE A 269 1.39 5.24 -5.42
N CYS A 270 0.45 6.15 -5.69
CA CYS A 270 0.09 6.52 -7.07
C CYS A 270 -0.15 8.02 -7.31
N ASP A 271 -0.47 8.36 -8.56
CA ASP A 271 -0.75 9.71 -9.07
C ASP A 271 0.42 10.68 -8.91
N SER A 272 0.41 11.58 -7.93
CA SER A 272 1.50 12.52 -7.60
C SER A 272 1.81 12.49 -6.09
N ALA A 273 1.47 11.38 -5.43
CA ALA A 273 1.72 11.19 -4.00
C ALA A 273 3.21 11.23 -3.66
N MET A 274 3.51 11.72 -2.45
CA MET A 274 4.89 11.82 -1.95
C MET A 274 5.01 11.15 -0.57
N VAL A 275 5.97 10.23 -0.44
CA VAL A 275 6.35 9.61 0.84
C VAL A 275 7.83 9.90 1.09
N TYR A 276 8.16 10.54 2.21
CA TYR A 276 9.54 11.01 2.48
C TYR A 276 9.83 11.18 3.97
N GLY A 277 10.99 11.73 4.35
CA GLY A 277 11.50 11.64 5.72
C GLY A 277 11.79 10.19 6.15
N ASP A 278 11.43 9.85 7.39
CA ASP A 278 11.45 8.49 7.96
C ASP A 278 10.03 7.86 7.95
N ALA A 279 9.19 8.18 6.96
CA ALA A 279 7.79 7.73 6.94
C ALA A 279 7.63 6.22 6.64
N GLU A 280 6.68 5.57 7.30
CA GLU A 280 6.39 4.13 7.19
C GLU A 280 4.99 3.89 6.59
N ILE A 281 4.89 3.15 5.47
CA ILE A 281 3.63 2.72 4.85
C ILE A 281 3.59 1.20 4.75
N PHE A 282 2.59 0.54 5.36
CA PHE A 282 2.43 -0.91 5.35
C PHE A 282 1.00 -1.31 4.92
N GLY A 283 0.84 -1.75 3.66
CA GLY A 283 -0.44 -2.22 3.11
C GLY A 283 -1.50 -1.15 2.80
N SER A 284 -1.14 0.13 2.94
CA SER A 284 -2.05 1.27 2.77
C SER A 284 -1.94 1.91 1.38
N LYS A 285 -2.97 2.68 1.00
CA LYS A 285 -3.00 3.40 -0.28
C LYS A 285 -2.80 4.90 -0.10
N ILE A 286 -1.79 5.46 -0.77
CA ILE A 286 -1.49 6.89 -0.84
C ILE A 286 -1.64 7.35 -2.30
N SER A 287 -2.45 8.37 -2.58
CA SER A 287 -2.83 8.73 -3.95
C SER A 287 -3.07 10.23 -4.16
N HIS A 288 -3.40 10.63 -5.38
CA HIS A 288 -3.58 12.03 -5.80
C HIS A 288 -2.35 12.90 -5.50
N ASN A 289 -2.44 13.93 -4.66
CA ASN A 289 -1.33 14.79 -4.23
C ASN A 289 -0.97 14.59 -2.75
N ALA A 290 -1.43 13.50 -2.13
CA ALA A 290 -1.24 13.25 -0.70
C ALA A 290 0.24 13.18 -0.32
N LYS A 291 0.55 13.62 0.91
CA LYS A 291 1.92 13.64 1.43
C LYS A 291 1.99 12.94 2.78
N VAL A 292 2.90 11.99 2.92
CA VAL A 292 3.23 11.34 4.18
C VAL A 292 4.71 11.55 4.45
N TYR A 293 5.07 12.15 5.59
CA TYR A 293 6.46 12.52 5.86
C TYR A 293 6.80 12.59 7.36
N GLU A 294 8.02 13.04 7.66
CA GLU A 294 8.63 13.00 9.01
C GLU A 294 8.66 11.57 9.54
N LYS A 295 7.91 11.21 10.58
CA LYS A 295 7.85 9.86 11.19
C LYS A 295 6.43 9.32 11.20
N ALA A 296 5.58 9.78 10.28
CA ALA A 296 4.22 9.30 10.15
C ALA A 296 4.19 7.83 9.75
N ARG A 297 3.24 7.08 10.33
CA ARG A 297 3.11 5.63 10.18
C ARG A 297 1.70 5.30 9.72
N ILE A 298 1.55 4.75 8.52
CA ILE A 298 0.27 4.40 7.89
C ILE A 298 0.23 2.88 7.71
N LEU A 299 -0.69 2.20 8.40
CA LEU A 299 -0.75 0.75 8.49
C LEU A 299 -2.11 0.18 8.04
N TYR A 300 -2.09 -1.05 7.54
CA TYR A 300 -3.25 -1.80 7.08
C TYR A 300 -3.99 -1.06 5.94
N TYR A 301 -5.30 -1.20 5.81
CA TYR A 301 -6.08 -0.76 4.65
C TYR A 301 -6.41 0.76 4.59
N ALA A 302 -5.64 1.59 5.29
CA ALA A 302 -5.85 3.03 5.34
C ALA A 302 -5.68 3.68 3.95
N LYS A 303 -6.41 4.77 3.71
CA LYS A 303 -6.45 5.49 2.43
C LYS A 303 -6.22 6.98 2.63
N ILE A 304 -5.10 7.48 2.12
CA ILE A 304 -4.74 8.90 2.16
C ILE A 304 -4.76 9.44 0.72
N PHE A 305 -5.56 10.46 0.45
CA PHE A 305 -5.80 10.93 -0.91
C PHE A 305 -6.11 12.43 -0.99
N GLU A 306 -6.44 12.91 -2.19
CA GLU A 306 -6.53 14.35 -2.53
C GLU A 306 -5.25 15.12 -2.16
N ASN A 307 -5.30 16.11 -1.26
CA ASN A 307 -4.14 16.90 -0.82
C ASN A 307 -3.82 16.67 0.67
N ALA A 308 -4.30 15.57 1.26
CA ALA A 308 -4.10 15.27 2.68
C ALA A 308 -2.61 15.19 3.05
N ARG A 309 -2.27 15.67 4.26
CA ARG A 309 -0.90 15.72 4.78
C ARG A 309 -0.81 15.02 6.13
N ILE A 310 -0.02 13.95 6.19
CA ILE A 310 0.25 13.20 7.42
C ILE A 310 1.73 13.35 7.78
N HIS A 311 2.04 13.84 8.97
CA HIS A 311 3.43 14.04 9.41
C HIS A 311 3.58 13.97 10.94
N GLY A 312 4.64 14.56 11.51
CA GLY A 312 5.02 14.35 12.89
C GLY A 312 5.38 12.88 13.13
N LYS A 313 4.79 12.27 14.15
CA LYS A 313 4.77 10.83 14.40
C LYS A 313 3.33 10.28 14.33
N ALA A 314 2.46 10.92 13.56
CA ALA A 314 1.06 10.54 13.48
C ALA A 314 0.92 9.05 13.09
N PHE A 315 0.07 8.33 13.82
CA PHE A 315 -0.20 6.93 13.63
C PHE A 315 -1.59 6.74 13.03
N ILE A 316 -1.66 6.13 11.86
CA ILE A 316 -2.90 5.83 11.15
C ILE A 316 -2.98 4.33 10.87
N SER A 317 -4.10 3.70 11.23
CA SER A 317 -4.30 2.26 11.05
C SER A 317 -5.69 1.88 10.53
N ASP A 318 -5.83 0.61 10.16
CA ASP A 318 -7.08 -0.09 9.87
C ASP A 318 -7.73 0.36 8.55
N ASN A 319 -8.97 0.86 8.55
CA ASN A 319 -9.72 1.27 7.35
C ASN A 319 -9.91 2.79 7.26
N VAL A 320 -9.06 3.57 7.96
CA VAL A 320 -9.15 5.03 8.03
C VAL A 320 -9.07 5.68 6.64
N GLN A 321 -9.85 6.74 6.45
CA GLN A 321 -9.84 7.55 5.22
C GLN A 321 -9.50 9.00 5.53
N VAL A 322 -8.50 9.54 4.83
CA VAL A 322 -8.07 10.94 4.96
C VAL A 322 -8.02 11.61 3.58
N SER A 323 -8.75 12.71 3.41
CA SER A 323 -8.85 13.43 2.13
C SER A 323 -9.03 14.95 2.28
N GLY A 324 -9.38 15.65 1.20
CA GLY A 324 -9.39 17.10 1.14
C GLY A 324 -7.98 17.67 1.27
N ASN A 325 -7.85 18.71 2.08
CA ASN A 325 -6.60 19.29 2.57
C ASN A 325 -6.36 18.93 4.05
N ALA A 326 -6.91 17.82 4.54
CA ALA A 326 -6.85 17.47 5.96
C ALA A 326 -5.41 17.22 6.44
N GLU A 327 -5.13 17.60 7.68
CA GLU A 327 -3.79 17.52 8.29
C GLU A 327 -3.82 16.65 9.54
N ILE A 328 -2.94 15.65 9.62
CA ILE A 328 -2.79 14.80 10.80
C ILE A 328 -1.32 14.78 11.20
N TYR A 329 -0.98 15.26 12.40
CA TYR A 329 0.41 15.45 12.83
C TYR A 329 0.59 15.34 14.35
N GLY A 330 1.78 15.68 14.87
CA GLY A 330 2.10 15.47 16.28
C GLY A 330 2.27 13.99 16.62
N ASP A 331 1.75 13.55 17.76
CA ASP A 331 1.69 12.15 18.20
C ASP A 331 0.24 11.59 18.04
N ALA A 332 -0.56 12.14 17.10
CA ALA A 332 -1.98 11.83 16.95
C ALA A 332 -2.23 10.39 16.46
N HIS A 333 -3.30 9.77 16.95
CA HIS A 333 -3.69 8.39 16.63
C HIS A 333 -5.08 8.34 15.98
N VAL A 334 -5.17 7.84 14.75
CA VAL A 334 -6.43 7.69 14.02
C VAL A 334 -6.59 6.24 13.54
N CYS A 335 -7.64 5.55 13.97
CA CYS A 335 -7.78 4.09 13.75
C CYS A 335 -9.23 3.64 13.47
N ASP A 336 -9.41 2.33 13.31
CA ASP A 336 -10.68 1.67 12.96
C ASP A 336 -11.23 2.12 11.58
N ASN A 337 -12.35 2.84 11.54
CA ASN A 337 -13.02 3.31 10.32
C ASN A 337 -13.19 4.85 10.33
N ALA A 338 -12.36 5.58 11.08
CA ALA A 338 -12.46 7.03 11.20
C ALA A 338 -12.25 7.73 9.83
N VAL A 339 -12.93 8.86 9.62
CA VAL A 339 -12.91 9.60 8.35
C VAL A 339 -12.62 11.07 8.59
N ILE A 340 -11.50 11.55 8.06
CA ILE A 340 -11.01 12.93 8.25
C ILE A 340 -10.93 13.61 6.87
N PHE A 341 -11.66 14.71 6.64
CA PHE A 341 -11.71 15.33 5.31
C PHE A 341 -11.94 16.85 5.34
N GLY A 342 -11.95 17.49 4.16
CA GLY A 342 -12.02 18.96 4.07
C GLY A 342 -10.69 19.59 4.50
N ASN A 343 -10.72 20.64 5.31
CA ASN A 343 -9.55 21.30 5.90
C ASN A 343 -9.42 20.96 7.41
N ALA A 344 -9.89 19.79 7.84
CA ALA A 344 -9.83 19.37 9.23
C ALA A 344 -8.39 19.10 9.70
N ALA A 345 -8.12 19.31 10.99
CA ALA A 345 -6.83 19.04 11.61
C ALA A 345 -6.94 18.14 12.85
N VAL A 346 -6.11 17.10 12.93
CA VAL A 346 -6.00 16.22 14.12
C VAL A 346 -4.54 16.15 14.56
N TYR A 347 -4.21 16.64 15.76
CA TYR A 347 -2.81 16.79 16.18
C TYR A 347 -2.56 16.66 17.69
N ASP A 348 -1.33 16.94 18.14
CA ASP A 348 -0.83 16.64 19.49
C ASP A 348 -1.00 15.15 19.85
N GLU A 349 -1.58 14.78 20.99
CA GLU A 349 -1.84 13.39 21.42
C GLU A 349 -3.32 12.97 21.14
N ALA A 350 -4.00 13.66 20.22
CA ALA A 350 -5.41 13.42 19.94
C ALA A 350 -5.68 12.00 19.39
N ILE A 351 -6.82 11.42 19.79
CA ILE A 351 -7.26 10.09 19.37
C ILE A 351 -8.64 10.21 18.68
N VAL A 352 -8.74 9.75 17.43
CA VAL A 352 -10.01 9.70 16.68
C VAL A 352 -10.23 8.29 16.15
N LYS A 353 -11.31 7.63 16.55
CA LYS A 353 -11.46 6.18 16.30
C LYS A 353 -12.90 5.67 16.20
N ASN A 354 -13.07 4.35 16.04
CA ASN A 354 -14.31 3.70 15.63
C ASN A 354 -14.81 4.25 14.28
N ASN A 355 -15.97 4.91 14.21
CA ASN A 355 -16.54 5.48 12.98
C ASN A 355 -16.52 7.02 12.99
N ALA A 356 -15.72 7.62 13.89
CA ALA A 356 -15.73 9.05 14.13
C ALA A 356 -15.31 9.85 12.89
N LYS A 357 -15.90 11.04 12.73
CA LYS A 357 -15.64 11.92 11.59
C LYS A 357 -15.21 13.30 12.04
N VAL A 358 -14.17 13.85 11.42
CA VAL A 358 -13.72 15.23 11.63
C VAL A 358 -13.59 15.90 10.27
N TYR A 359 -14.35 16.98 10.02
CA TYR A 359 -14.39 17.58 8.69
C TYR A 359 -14.65 19.09 8.68
N ASP A 360 -14.88 19.65 7.49
CA ASP A 360 -14.93 21.09 7.18
C ASP A 360 -13.63 21.81 7.56
N SER A 361 -13.57 22.51 8.69
CA SER A 361 -12.39 23.18 9.24
C SER A 361 -12.24 22.91 10.75
N ALA A 362 -12.82 21.79 11.22
CA ALA A 362 -12.78 21.38 12.60
C ALA A 362 -11.38 20.94 13.04
N LYS A 363 -11.09 21.08 14.34
CA LYS A 363 -9.81 20.69 14.94
C LYS A 363 -10.01 19.78 16.14
N VAL A 364 -9.18 18.75 16.24
CA VAL A 364 -9.07 17.88 17.42
C VAL A 364 -7.61 17.82 17.85
N TYR A 365 -7.30 18.26 19.07
CA TYR A 365 -5.91 18.40 19.52
C TYR A 365 -5.73 18.22 21.04
N GLY A 366 -4.56 18.52 21.60
CA GLY A 366 -4.22 18.14 22.98
C GLY A 366 -4.36 16.63 23.20
N ASN A 367 -5.06 16.22 24.26
CA ASN A 367 -5.27 14.81 24.64
C ASN A 367 -6.68 14.31 24.28
N ALA A 368 -7.37 15.00 23.36
CA ALA A 368 -8.79 14.81 23.10
C ALA A 368 -9.08 13.42 22.51
N ARG A 369 -10.13 12.76 23.00
CA ARG A 369 -10.54 11.43 22.55
C ARG A 369 -11.94 11.46 21.95
N ILE A 370 -12.02 11.26 20.63
CA ILE A 370 -13.26 11.19 19.84
C ILE A 370 -13.49 9.73 19.42
N CYS A 371 -14.64 9.16 19.76
CA CYS A 371 -14.96 7.75 19.53
C CYS A 371 -16.40 7.54 19.03
N GLU A 372 -16.67 6.29 18.64
CA GLU A 372 -17.99 5.80 18.19
C GLU A 372 -18.44 6.52 16.91
N ASP A 373 -19.69 6.97 16.82
CA ASP A 373 -20.26 7.61 15.62
C ASP A 373 -20.22 9.15 15.74
N THR A 374 -19.27 9.70 16.51
CA THR A 374 -19.16 11.14 16.75
C THR A 374 -18.74 11.90 15.49
N GLN A 375 -19.37 13.05 15.23
CA GLN A 375 -19.08 13.93 14.11
C GLN A 375 -18.69 15.34 14.62
N VAL A 376 -17.51 15.81 14.21
CA VAL A 376 -16.98 17.15 14.53
C VAL A 376 -16.77 17.93 13.23
N TYR A 377 -17.45 19.05 13.04
CA TYR A 377 -17.45 19.77 11.75
C TYR A 377 -17.67 21.29 11.88
N GLY A 378 -17.85 22.01 10.76
CA GLY A 378 -17.75 23.47 10.73
C GLY A 378 -16.34 23.95 11.13
N ASN A 379 -16.28 24.89 12.07
CA ASN A 379 -15.05 25.39 12.71
C ASN A 379 -14.93 24.91 14.18
N ALA A 380 -15.54 23.78 14.54
CA ALA A 380 -15.55 23.31 15.91
C ALA A 380 -14.15 22.88 16.39
N GLU A 381 -13.83 23.13 17.66
CA GLU A 381 -12.55 22.76 18.27
C GLU A 381 -12.78 21.87 19.50
N VAL A 382 -12.12 20.72 19.53
CA VAL A 382 -12.11 19.80 20.68
C VAL A 382 -10.67 19.55 21.12
N TYR A 383 -10.33 19.88 22.36
CA TYR A 383 -8.94 19.80 22.84
C TYR A 383 -8.81 19.49 24.34
N ASP A 384 -7.59 19.57 24.88
CA ASP A 384 -7.21 19.15 26.24
C ASP A 384 -7.61 17.67 26.54
N ASP A 385 -7.80 17.29 27.82
CA ASP A 385 -8.16 15.94 28.29
C ASP A 385 -9.65 15.58 28.09
N THR A 386 -10.22 15.91 26.93
CA THR A 386 -11.64 15.69 26.64
C THR A 386 -11.95 14.25 26.20
N LEU A 387 -13.18 13.79 26.49
CA LEU A 387 -13.63 12.44 26.13
C LEU A 387 -15.05 12.48 25.56
N ILE A 388 -15.19 12.09 24.29
CA ILE A 388 -16.42 12.17 23.51
C ILE A 388 -16.73 10.81 22.91
N MET A 389 -17.86 10.19 23.31
CA MET A 389 -18.22 8.83 22.94
C MET A 389 -19.74 8.67 22.73
N GLY A 390 -20.16 8.48 21.49
CA GLY A 390 -21.55 8.27 21.14
C GLY A 390 -21.85 8.62 19.68
N ASN A 391 -23.13 8.78 19.36
CA ASN A 391 -23.62 9.42 18.15
C ASN A 391 -23.81 10.93 18.42
N ILE A 392 -22.69 11.63 18.56
CA ILE A 392 -22.62 13.02 19.02
C ILE A 392 -22.31 13.95 17.84
N GLU A 393 -22.94 15.11 17.77
CA GLU A 393 -22.67 16.13 16.75
C GLU A 393 -22.11 17.41 17.37
N ILE A 394 -20.96 17.87 16.89
CA ILE A 394 -20.27 19.06 17.36
C ILE A 394 -19.95 19.95 16.16
N PHE A 395 -20.52 21.14 16.06
CA PHE A 395 -20.41 21.96 14.85
C PHE A 395 -20.51 23.48 15.06
N GLY A 396 -20.46 24.25 13.98
CA GLY A 396 -20.38 25.71 14.06
C GLY A 396 -19.00 26.15 14.55
N ASN A 397 -18.95 27.01 15.58
CA ASN A 397 -17.72 27.42 16.28
C ASN A 397 -17.70 26.87 17.72
N ALA A 398 -18.30 25.69 17.95
CA ALA A 398 -18.37 25.08 19.28
C ALA A 398 -16.96 24.72 19.80
N MET A 399 -16.74 24.90 21.11
CA MET A 399 -15.45 24.60 21.77
C MET A 399 -15.65 23.64 22.93
N ILE A 400 -14.93 22.51 22.93
CA ILE A 400 -14.97 21.52 24.01
C ILE A 400 -13.56 21.27 24.51
N PHE A 401 -13.30 21.54 25.80
CA PHE A 401 -11.92 21.56 26.33
C PHE A 401 -11.83 21.25 27.84
N GLY A 402 -10.66 21.41 28.44
CA GLY A 402 -10.38 20.97 29.80
C GLY A 402 -10.46 19.46 29.97
N ASN A 403 -11.35 18.99 30.84
CA ASN A 403 -11.57 17.57 31.20
C ASN A 403 -13.03 17.15 30.85
N ALA A 404 -13.65 17.82 29.88
CA ALA A 404 -15.07 17.68 29.61
C ALA A 404 -15.41 16.32 29.01
N LYS A 405 -16.57 15.76 29.37
CA LYS A 405 -16.99 14.41 28.93
C LYS A 405 -18.38 14.39 28.33
N ILE A 406 -18.50 13.89 27.11
CA ILE A 406 -19.72 14.02 26.30
C ILE A 406 -20.12 12.65 25.77
N TYR A 407 -21.37 12.26 26.00
CA TYR A 407 -21.81 10.88 25.79
C TYR A 407 -23.20 10.77 25.16
N HIS A 408 -23.43 9.62 24.50
CA HIS A 408 -24.70 9.20 23.91
C HIS A 408 -25.09 9.96 22.64
N CYS A 409 -25.98 10.95 22.68
CA CYS A 409 -26.62 11.54 21.49
C CYS A 409 -26.66 13.07 21.52
N ALA A 410 -25.67 13.70 22.17
CA ALA A 410 -25.66 15.14 22.41
C ALA A 410 -25.36 15.95 21.12
N GLN A 411 -25.90 17.16 21.03
CA GLN A 411 -25.64 18.11 19.95
C GLN A 411 -25.07 19.41 20.52
N ILE A 412 -23.91 19.87 20.04
CA ILE A 412 -23.22 21.05 20.57
C ILE A 412 -22.79 21.96 19.42
N PHE A 413 -23.37 23.16 19.33
CA PHE A 413 -23.21 24.00 18.13
C PHE A 413 -23.24 25.51 18.39
N GLY A 414 -23.25 26.33 17.34
CA GLY A 414 -23.13 27.79 17.48
C GLY A 414 -21.74 28.17 18.01
N ASN A 415 -21.66 29.01 19.03
CA ASN A 415 -20.41 29.37 19.73
C ASN A 415 -20.29 28.68 21.10
N ALA A 416 -21.04 27.60 21.32
CA ALA A 416 -21.19 26.97 22.63
C ALA A 416 -19.86 26.45 23.19
N LYS A 417 -19.68 26.51 24.51
CA LYS A 417 -18.47 26.06 25.19
C LYS A 417 -18.77 25.05 26.28
N VAL A 418 -18.12 23.90 26.27
CA VAL A 418 -18.22 22.87 27.33
C VAL A 418 -16.83 22.54 27.84
N PHE A 419 -16.52 22.89 29.08
CA PHE A 419 -15.14 22.87 29.57
C PHE A 419 -15.00 22.53 31.06
N GLU A 420 -13.76 22.57 31.57
CA GLU A 420 -13.40 22.02 32.89
C GLU A 420 -13.86 20.55 32.99
N ALA A 421 -14.38 20.08 34.12
CA ALA A 421 -14.86 18.70 34.29
C ALA A 421 -16.37 18.55 33.99
N ALA A 422 -16.92 19.42 33.11
CA ALA A 422 -18.32 19.39 32.70
C ALA A 422 -18.66 18.09 31.98
N LYS A 423 -19.92 17.65 32.11
CA LYS A 423 -20.42 16.40 31.56
C LYS A 423 -21.74 16.61 30.84
N VAL A 424 -21.86 16.05 29.64
CA VAL A 424 -23.04 16.14 28.80
C VAL A 424 -23.45 14.73 28.37
N TYR A 425 -24.73 14.38 28.53
CA TYR A 425 -25.27 13.04 28.29
C TYR A 425 -26.62 13.09 27.59
N GLY A 426 -27.07 11.95 27.05
CA GLY A 426 -28.40 11.81 26.44
C GLY A 426 -28.50 12.56 25.11
N ALA A 427 -29.68 13.08 24.79
CA ALA A 427 -29.95 13.91 23.62
C ALA A 427 -29.98 15.41 23.95
N ALA A 428 -29.09 15.85 24.85
CA ALA A 428 -28.98 17.26 25.24
C ALA A 428 -28.44 18.13 24.08
N LYS A 429 -28.97 19.35 23.94
CA LYS A 429 -28.59 20.33 22.92
C LYS A 429 -28.01 21.58 23.57
N ILE A 430 -26.80 21.97 23.20
CA ILE A 430 -26.10 23.14 23.74
C ILE A 430 -25.68 24.03 22.58
N PHE A 431 -26.17 25.27 22.50
CA PHE A 431 -25.97 26.11 21.32
C PHE A 431 -25.90 27.62 21.60
N GLU A 432 -25.80 28.44 20.53
CA GLU A 432 -25.56 29.88 20.61
C GLU A 432 -24.29 30.20 21.45
N ASP A 433 -24.30 31.13 22.40
CA ASP A 433 -23.15 31.51 23.23
C ASP A 433 -23.12 30.77 24.58
N ALA A 434 -23.85 29.65 24.71
CA ALA A 434 -23.99 28.90 25.95
C ALA A 434 -22.66 28.34 26.49
N LYS A 435 -22.52 28.26 27.81
CA LYS A 435 -21.31 27.81 28.51
C LYS A 435 -21.64 26.79 29.59
N ILE A 436 -21.01 25.62 29.56
CA ILE A 436 -21.07 24.60 30.60
C ILE A 436 -19.66 24.39 31.16
N SER A 437 -19.49 24.47 32.48
CA SER A 437 -18.19 24.41 33.17
C SER A 437 -18.28 23.76 34.57
N GLY A 438 -17.20 23.78 35.34
CA GLY A 438 -17.13 23.14 36.66
C GLY A 438 -17.14 21.61 36.56
N ARG A 439 -17.90 20.98 37.44
CA ARG A 439 -18.29 19.56 37.42
C ARG A 439 -19.77 19.41 37.02
N SER A 440 -20.28 20.32 36.18
CA SER A 440 -21.68 20.36 35.80
C SER A 440 -22.10 19.13 35.02
N ILE A 441 -23.37 18.74 35.15
CA ILE A 441 -23.99 17.64 34.40
C ILE A 441 -25.19 18.21 33.65
N VAL A 442 -25.24 18.00 32.34
CA VAL A 442 -26.42 18.25 31.49
C VAL A 442 -26.83 16.91 30.86
N SER A 443 -28.07 16.47 31.02
CA SER A 443 -28.51 15.17 30.51
C SER A 443 -29.97 15.12 30.04
N GLY A 444 -30.43 13.96 29.57
CA GLY A 444 -31.79 13.79 29.05
C GLY A 444 -31.96 14.48 27.71
N ASN A 445 -32.98 15.33 27.58
CA ASN A 445 -33.29 16.09 26.37
C ASN A 445 -33.13 17.60 26.62
N ALA A 446 -32.16 17.98 27.45
CA ALA A 446 -32.05 19.35 27.92
C ALA A 446 -31.53 20.30 26.82
N TYR A 447 -32.02 21.54 26.78
CA TYR A 447 -31.62 22.60 25.86
C TYR A 447 -30.89 23.69 26.65
N VAL A 448 -29.68 24.07 26.26
CA VAL A 448 -28.97 25.22 26.84
C VAL A 448 -28.49 26.14 25.72
N TYR A 449 -28.97 27.38 25.67
CA TYR A 449 -28.71 28.31 24.56
C TYR A 449 -28.61 29.78 25.01
N GLY A 450 -28.75 30.74 24.10
CA GLY A 450 -28.51 32.16 24.36
C GLY A 450 -27.11 32.39 24.96
N LYS A 451 -27.05 33.07 26.10
CA LYS A 451 -25.80 33.37 26.83
C LYS A 451 -25.69 32.60 28.14
N ALA A 452 -26.41 31.48 28.26
CA ALA A 452 -26.58 30.76 29.52
C ALA A 452 -25.27 30.14 30.01
N GLN A 453 -25.08 30.10 31.33
CA GLN A 453 -23.85 29.65 32.00
C GLN A 453 -24.20 28.64 33.09
N ILE A 454 -23.84 27.39 32.90
CA ILE A 454 -24.01 26.31 33.86
C ILE A 454 -22.61 26.01 34.42
N MET A 455 -22.39 26.22 35.71
CA MET A 455 -21.05 26.17 36.32
C MET A 455 -21.03 25.36 37.63
N ASP A 456 -19.83 25.17 38.20
CA ASP A 456 -19.60 24.40 39.42
C ASP A 456 -20.23 22.99 39.37
N ASN A 457 -20.91 22.54 40.43
CA ASN A 457 -21.48 21.20 40.55
C ASN A 457 -22.97 21.20 40.14
N SER A 458 -23.30 21.75 38.96
CA SER A 458 -24.67 21.83 38.44
C SER A 458 -25.21 20.48 37.95
N VAL A 459 -26.53 20.28 37.98
CA VAL A 459 -27.19 19.08 37.40
C VAL A 459 -28.51 19.46 36.74
N ILE A 460 -28.54 19.50 35.42
CA ILE A 460 -29.69 19.83 34.56
C ILE A 460 -30.08 18.58 33.76
N TYR A 461 -31.35 18.20 33.75
CA TYR A 461 -31.76 16.93 33.12
C TYR A 461 -33.22 16.88 32.66
N GLU A 462 -33.53 15.84 31.86
CA GLU A 462 -34.82 15.65 31.18
C GLU A 462 -35.10 16.80 30.19
N ASN A 463 -36.33 17.31 30.06
CA ASN A 463 -36.68 18.33 29.05
C ASN A 463 -36.43 19.79 29.52
N ALA A 464 -35.39 20.05 30.32
CA ALA A 464 -35.10 21.39 30.83
C ALA A 464 -34.51 22.31 29.73
N LYS A 465 -34.99 23.55 29.60
CA LYS A 465 -34.46 24.57 28.70
C LYS A 465 -33.91 25.77 29.50
N ILE A 466 -32.69 26.21 29.20
CA ILE A 466 -32.03 27.35 29.87
C ILE A 466 -31.38 28.24 28.81
N TYR A 467 -31.64 29.55 28.83
CA TYR A 467 -31.27 30.46 27.77
C TYR A 467 -31.09 31.92 28.21
N ASP A 468 -30.63 32.76 27.28
CA ASP A 468 -30.25 34.16 27.52
C ASP A 468 -29.29 34.34 28.72
N ASN A 469 -29.36 35.44 29.49
CA ASN A 469 -28.37 35.77 30.52
C ASN A 469 -28.52 34.96 31.82
N ALA A 470 -28.63 33.63 31.76
CA ALA A 470 -28.71 32.77 32.94
C ALA A 470 -27.33 32.31 33.45
N LYS A 471 -27.18 32.19 34.78
CA LYS A 471 -26.01 31.62 35.48
C LYS A 471 -26.49 30.68 36.58
N VAL A 472 -25.90 29.50 36.71
CA VAL A 472 -26.34 28.45 37.67
C VAL A 472 -25.11 27.76 38.29
N GLY A 473 -25.02 27.66 39.62
CA GLY A 473 -23.82 27.14 40.31
C GLY A 473 -23.97 26.52 41.71
N TYR A 474 -22.87 25.99 42.24
CA TYR A 474 -22.64 25.11 43.42
C TYR A 474 -23.81 24.22 43.95
N LYS A 475 -23.69 22.89 43.76
CA LYS A 475 -24.55 21.78 44.30
C LYS A 475 -26.06 21.93 43.98
N ILE A 476 -26.57 21.16 43.01
CA ILE A 476 -27.87 21.39 42.33
C ILE A 476 -28.59 20.08 41.98
N GLN A 477 -29.89 20.17 41.60
CA GLN A 477 -30.61 19.29 40.66
C GLN A 477 -31.85 20.00 40.03
N VAL A 478 -32.12 19.88 38.72
CA VAL A 478 -33.35 20.39 38.06
C VAL A 478 -33.90 19.43 36.98
N ARG A 479 -35.18 19.02 37.10
CA ARG A 479 -35.92 18.07 36.22
C ARG A 479 -37.13 18.63 35.50
N GLY A 480 -37.41 18.03 34.33
CA GLY A 480 -38.77 17.69 33.89
C GLY A 480 -39.62 18.85 33.40
N ASN A 481 -39.43 19.24 32.14
CA ASN A 481 -39.85 20.51 31.52
C ASN A 481 -39.42 21.72 32.38
N VAL A 482 -38.56 22.60 31.87
CA VAL A 482 -38.28 23.92 32.49
C VAL A 482 -37.95 24.89 31.36
N GLU A 483 -38.19 26.19 31.53
CA GLU A 483 -37.66 27.28 30.70
C GLU A 483 -37.00 28.31 31.61
N MET A 484 -35.84 28.87 31.24
CA MET A 484 -35.19 29.95 32.01
C MET A 484 -34.53 31.00 31.12
N CYS A 485 -35.11 32.20 31.08
CA CYS A 485 -34.55 33.46 30.55
C CYS A 485 -35.24 34.62 31.31
N GLY A 486 -34.62 35.75 31.63
CA GLY A 486 -33.21 36.16 31.49
C GLY A 486 -32.78 36.94 32.75
N ASP A 487 -31.53 37.43 32.77
CA ASP A 487 -30.83 37.96 33.96
C ASP A 487 -31.03 37.08 35.21
N VAL A 488 -30.42 35.89 35.17
CA VAL A 488 -30.52 34.85 36.21
C VAL A 488 -29.13 34.52 36.77
N GLU A 489 -29.04 34.23 38.07
CA GLU A 489 -27.84 33.78 38.80
C GLU A 489 -28.21 32.72 39.86
N ILE A 490 -27.20 32.15 40.54
CA ILE A 490 -27.23 31.47 41.86
C ILE A 490 -27.19 29.93 41.83
N PHE A 491 -26.19 29.21 42.37
CA PHE A 491 -25.22 29.33 43.51
C PHE A 491 -25.75 28.76 44.87
N GLY A 492 -25.59 27.44 45.10
CA GLY A 492 -25.52 26.87 46.47
C GLY A 492 -26.72 26.06 46.99
N ASP A 493 -26.73 24.73 46.76
CA ASP A 493 -27.70 23.75 47.29
C ASP A 493 -29.15 23.88 46.74
N ILE A 494 -29.47 23.24 45.60
CA ILE A 494 -30.76 23.28 44.86
C ILE A 494 -31.34 21.88 44.52
N GLU A 495 -32.68 21.74 44.44
CA GLU A 495 -33.42 20.61 43.80
C GLU A 495 -34.80 21.10 43.27
N ILE A 496 -35.18 20.85 42.00
CA ILE A 496 -36.46 21.28 41.37
C ILE A 496 -36.98 20.21 40.39
N CYS A 497 -38.30 19.93 40.36
CA CYS A 497 -38.90 18.95 39.43
C CYS A 497 -40.34 19.33 38.96
N ASN A 498 -40.63 19.17 37.67
CA ASN A 498 -41.97 19.07 37.02
C ASN A 498 -42.85 20.35 36.85
N ASN A 499 -42.24 21.49 36.47
CA ASN A 499 -42.80 22.68 35.75
C ASN A 499 -44.11 23.39 36.25
N ASP A 500 -44.62 24.54 35.76
CA ASP A 500 -44.61 25.20 34.44
C ASP A 500 -44.19 26.71 34.40
N GLN A 501 -43.22 27.03 33.52
CA GLN A 501 -42.73 28.35 33.07
C GLN A 501 -42.03 29.29 34.09
N ILE A 502 -40.74 29.62 33.87
CA ILE A 502 -39.99 30.61 34.70
C ILE A 502 -39.72 31.92 33.94
N ASN A 503 -40.53 32.94 34.26
CA ASN A 503 -40.28 34.36 33.98
C ASN A 503 -41.26 35.15 34.89
N LYS A 504 -40.94 35.92 35.94
CA LYS A 504 -39.87 36.90 36.23
C LYS A 504 -39.63 36.93 37.76
N LYS A 505 -38.61 37.55 38.36
CA LYS A 505 -37.83 38.77 38.02
C LYS A 505 -36.54 38.83 38.87
N LYS A 506 -36.05 37.67 39.30
CA LYS A 506 -35.24 37.44 40.52
C LYS A 506 -34.39 36.19 40.34
N ILE A 507 -33.14 36.17 40.81
CA ILE A 507 -32.69 35.34 41.96
C ILE A 507 -31.62 36.14 42.72
N ARG A 508 -31.72 36.27 44.06
CA ARG A 508 -30.76 37.02 44.89
C ARG A 508 -30.55 36.53 46.34
N ASN A 509 -31.06 35.35 46.77
CA ASN A 509 -30.74 34.71 48.08
C ASN A 509 -31.31 33.26 48.22
N ASN A 510 -30.81 32.53 49.24
CA ASN A 510 -31.03 31.13 49.70
C ASN A 510 -32.26 30.29 49.26
N ILE A 511 -32.07 28.96 49.18
CA ILE A 511 -32.92 27.95 48.50
C ILE A 511 -33.45 26.81 49.44
N LYS A 512 -34.65 26.20 49.17
CA LYS A 512 -35.08 24.75 49.33
C LYS A 512 -36.63 24.53 49.37
N ILE A 513 -37.30 23.38 49.07
CA ILE A 513 -37.07 22.15 48.25
C ILE A 513 -38.42 21.34 48.01
N CYS A 514 -38.40 20.20 47.27
CA CYS A 514 -39.44 19.15 46.95
C CYS A 514 -40.56 18.80 48.00
N LYS A 515 -41.71 18.14 47.68
CA LYS A 515 -41.97 16.85 46.95
C LYS A 515 -43.44 16.66 46.46
N PRO A 516 -43.72 15.70 45.54
CA PRO A 516 -45.08 15.22 45.22
C PRO A 516 -45.69 14.33 46.32
N LYS A 517 -47.02 14.36 46.47
CA LYS A 517 -47.78 13.46 47.38
C LYS A 517 -48.42 12.29 46.61
N SER A 518 -47.94 11.08 46.85
CA SER A 518 -48.72 9.85 46.68
C SER A 518 -49.01 9.23 48.06
N ARG A 519 -50.14 9.60 48.66
CA ARG A 519 -50.80 8.75 49.66
C ARG A 519 -52.29 9.05 49.71
N TRP A 520 -53.06 7.98 49.60
CA TRP A 520 -54.52 7.95 49.66
C TRP A 520 -55.05 8.64 50.91
N ARG A 521 -56.07 9.49 50.73
CA ARG A 521 -57.20 9.73 51.63
C ARG A 521 -58.14 10.76 51.00
N SER A 522 -59.16 10.31 50.28
CA SER A 522 -60.47 10.95 50.41
C SER A 522 -60.99 10.66 51.81
N LEU A 523 -61.67 11.61 52.41
CA LEU A 523 -62.27 11.51 53.73
C LEU A 523 -63.75 11.91 53.62
N SER A 524 -64.61 11.18 54.32
CA SER A 524 -66.02 11.48 54.63
C SER A 524 -66.98 11.80 53.48
N LEU A 525 -67.99 10.95 53.32
CA LEU A 525 -69.24 11.12 54.08
C LEU A 525 -69.68 9.77 54.66
#